data_AF-A0A143ZZR8-F1
#
_entry.id   AF-A0A143ZZR8-F1
#
_cell.length_a   1.000
_cell.length_b   1.000
_cell.length_c   1.000
_cell.angle_alpha   90.00
_cell.angle_beta   90.00
_cell.angle_gamma   90.00
#
_symmetry.space_group_name_H-M   'P 1'
#
loop_
_entity.id
_entity.type
_entity.pdbx_description
1 polymer ?
#
loop_
_entity_poly.entity_id
_entity_poly.type
_entity_poly.pdbx_seq_one_letter_code
_entity_poly.pdbx_strand_id
1 'polypeptide(L)'
;MKNVYFNRSLKFLCLTVCLILTIYSSRNEIHKNSLGFGKNDNIYSRNLAQLKLSNYSLLKDSKFESVTEQLTREELYELFDLLVQVPPRTYLLNIWNHKNGICRQGTKDLLKNLRGIAPKLTYRHTGNTNQYGKSPPKITWQGCSYDCNMMVSTLETEQTNRFYNLLNKKAPIDEIKSFIRSCIDEFDKLHTDLYVKYEKIFSEQK
;
A
#
# COMPACT_ATOMS: atom_id res chain seq x y z
N MET A 1 -49.28 21.22 -30.32
CA MET A 1 -47.81 20.98 -30.39
C MET A 1 -47.12 20.73 -29.03
N LYS A 2 -47.82 20.31 -27.96
CA LYS A 2 -47.21 20.18 -26.60
C LYS A 2 -46.58 18.81 -26.28
N ASN A 3 -46.73 17.78 -27.13
CA ASN A 3 -46.34 16.41 -26.77
C ASN A 3 -44.91 16.00 -27.20
N VAL A 4 -44.32 16.67 -28.20
CA VAL A 4 -42.99 16.29 -28.74
C VAL A 4 -41.86 16.68 -27.79
N TYR A 5 -41.97 17.84 -27.12
CA TYR A 5 -40.95 18.31 -26.18
C TYR A 5 -40.89 17.46 -24.90
N PHE A 6 -42.04 16.98 -24.42
CA PHE A 6 -42.10 16.13 -23.22
C PHE A 6 -41.43 14.77 -23.44
N ASN A 7 -41.69 14.12 -24.59
CA ASN A 7 -41.02 12.86 -24.93
C ASN A 7 -39.50 13.01 -25.12
N ARG A 8 -39.02 14.19 -25.56
CA ARG A 8 -37.59 14.44 -25.71
C ARG A 8 -36.90 14.61 -24.35
N SER A 9 -37.50 15.33 -23.40
CA SER A 9 -36.94 15.48 -22.05
C SER A 9 -36.95 14.18 -21.26
N LEU A 10 -38.00 13.35 -21.41
CA LEU A 10 -38.09 12.05 -20.74
C LEU A 10 -36.96 11.10 -21.18
N LYS A 11 -36.57 11.13 -22.45
CA LYS A 11 -35.43 10.36 -22.98
C LYS A 11 -34.10 10.80 -22.36
N PHE A 12 -33.87 12.10 -22.19
CA PHE A 12 -32.66 12.58 -21.52
C PHE A 12 -32.62 12.17 -20.05
N LEU A 13 -33.76 12.25 -19.35
CA LEU A 13 -33.85 11.86 -17.96
C LEU A 13 -33.61 10.35 -17.76
N CYS A 14 -34.09 9.52 -18.68
CA CYS A 14 -33.81 8.08 -18.68
C CYS A 14 -32.33 7.78 -18.92
N LEU A 15 -31.69 8.46 -19.89
CA LEU A 15 -30.27 8.26 -20.19
C LEU A 15 -29.35 8.70 -19.03
N THR A 16 -29.67 9.80 -18.35
CA THR A 16 -28.87 10.25 -17.20
C THR A 16 -28.99 9.29 -16.02
N VAL A 17 -30.18 8.75 -15.74
CA VAL A 17 -30.38 7.72 -14.71
C VAL A 17 -29.57 6.45 -15.04
N CYS A 18 -29.58 6.01 -16.30
CA CYS A 18 -28.77 4.86 -16.74
C CYS A 18 -27.27 5.09 -16.55
N LEU A 19 -26.75 6.28 -16.87
CA LEU A 19 -25.33 6.61 -16.68
C LEU A 19 -24.95 6.64 -15.20
N ILE A 20 -25.81 7.15 -14.32
CA ILE A 20 -25.55 7.16 -12.87
C ILE A 20 -25.50 5.72 -12.34
N LEU A 21 -26.41 4.85 -12.78
CA LEU A 21 -26.44 3.44 -12.38
C LEU A 21 -25.21 2.66 -12.84
N THR A 22 -24.71 2.90 -14.06
CA THR A 22 -23.50 2.23 -14.56
C THR A 22 -22.24 2.71 -13.83
N ILE A 23 -22.14 4.01 -13.54
CA ILE A 23 -21.05 4.56 -12.72
C ILE A 23 -21.09 3.97 -11.31
N TYR A 24 -22.28 3.88 -10.70
CA TYR A 24 -22.44 3.29 -9.37
C TYR A 24 -22.05 1.81 -9.35
N SER A 25 -22.48 1.04 -10.35
CA SER A 25 -22.16 -0.38 -10.48
C SER A 25 -20.65 -0.60 -10.70
N SER A 26 -20.03 0.21 -11.56
CA SER A 26 -18.58 0.19 -11.79
C SER A 26 -17.79 0.55 -10.53
N ARG A 27 -18.21 1.60 -9.80
CA ARG A 27 -17.65 1.94 -8.49
C ARG A 27 -17.83 0.82 -7.48
N ASN A 28 -18.98 0.15 -7.47
CA ASN A 28 -19.25 -0.96 -6.57
C ASN A 28 -18.34 -2.16 -6.87
N GLU A 29 -18.07 -2.47 -8.15
CA GLU A 29 -17.12 -3.51 -8.53
C GLU A 29 -15.67 -3.14 -8.17
N ILE A 30 -15.25 -1.88 -8.38
CA ILE A 30 -13.95 -1.39 -7.88
C ILE A 30 -13.90 -1.52 -6.35
N HIS A 31 -14.98 -1.15 -5.65
CA HIS A 31 -15.09 -1.31 -4.21
C HIS A 31 -15.01 -2.77 -3.80
N LYS A 32 -15.70 -3.70 -4.48
CA LYS A 32 -15.62 -5.15 -4.20
C LYS A 32 -14.23 -5.70 -4.47
N ASN A 33 -13.57 -5.29 -5.55
CA ASN A 33 -12.18 -5.69 -5.83
C ASN A 33 -11.22 -5.12 -4.79
N SER A 34 -11.47 -3.90 -4.30
CA SER A 34 -10.75 -3.31 -3.15
C SER A 34 -11.16 -3.93 -1.80
N LEU A 35 -12.37 -4.45 -1.66
CA LEU A 35 -12.88 -5.12 -0.45
C LEU A 35 -12.46 -6.58 -0.40
N GLY A 36 -12.19 -7.22 -1.55
CA GLY A 36 -11.35 -8.41 -1.61
C GLY A 36 -9.97 -8.16 -0.97
N PHE A 37 -9.56 -6.90 -0.89
CA PHE A 37 -8.37 -6.42 -0.19
C PHE A 37 -8.66 -5.82 1.21
N GLY A 38 -9.92 -5.53 1.54
CA GLY A 38 -10.31 -4.67 2.67
C GLY A 38 -11.33 -5.25 3.65
N LYS A 39 -11.93 -6.41 3.38
CA LYS A 39 -12.71 -7.18 4.36
C LYS A 39 -11.78 -8.05 5.22
N ASN A 40 -10.75 -7.40 5.78
CA ASN A 40 -10.07 -7.94 6.93
C ASN A 40 -10.88 -7.45 8.12
N ASP A 41 -11.92 -8.22 8.48
CA ASP A 41 -12.73 -7.96 9.65
C ASP A 41 -11.80 -7.95 10.87
N ASN A 42 -11.46 -6.74 11.32
CA ASN A 42 -10.59 -6.47 12.48
C ASN A 42 -11.16 -6.98 13.81
N ILE A 43 -12.17 -7.86 13.78
CA ILE A 43 -12.83 -8.46 14.94
C ILE A 43 -12.81 -10.00 14.90
N TYR A 44 -12.80 -10.67 13.74
CA TYR A 44 -13.07 -12.12 13.70
C TYR A 44 -11.84 -13.03 13.65
N SER A 45 -10.68 -12.57 13.17
CA SER A 45 -9.47 -13.41 13.22
C SER A 45 -8.79 -13.41 14.59
N ARG A 46 -9.07 -12.39 15.41
CA ARG A 46 -8.36 -12.16 16.67
C ARG A 46 -8.55 -13.30 17.67
N ASN A 47 -9.77 -13.84 17.79
CA ASN A 47 -10.06 -14.91 18.76
C ASN A 47 -9.84 -16.32 18.21
N LEU A 48 -10.03 -16.56 16.91
CA LEU A 48 -9.90 -17.91 16.34
C LEU A 48 -8.45 -18.31 16.09
N ALA A 49 -7.58 -17.35 15.73
CA ALA A 49 -6.15 -17.61 15.61
C ALA A 49 -5.54 -17.89 16.99
N GLN A 50 -5.99 -17.16 18.02
CA GLN A 50 -5.49 -17.26 19.39
C GLN A 50 -5.54 -18.68 19.95
N LEU A 51 -6.64 -19.40 19.70
CA LEU A 51 -6.85 -20.76 20.21
C LEU A 51 -6.00 -21.85 19.52
N LYS A 52 -5.69 -21.71 18.23
CA LYS A 52 -4.82 -22.67 17.52
C LYS A 52 -3.33 -22.35 17.66
N LEU A 53 -2.99 -21.12 18.06
CA LEU A 53 -1.60 -20.67 18.14
C LEU A 53 -0.84 -21.18 19.36
N SER A 54 -1.53 -21.49 20.45
CA SER A 54 -0.92 -22.05 21.68
C SER A 54 -0.14 -23.34 21.41
N ASN A 55 -0.44 -24.06 20.33
CA ASN A 55 0.31 -25.25 19.89
C ASN A 55 1.69 -24.91 19.31
N TYR A 56 1.94 -23.67 18.90
CA TYR A 56 3.29 -23.19 18.66
C TYR A 56 3.84 -22.82 20.04
N SER A 57 4.58 -23.76 20.65
CA SER A 57 5.17 -23.67 21.99
C SER A 57 5.95 -22.38 22.31
N LEU A 58 6.20 -21.54 21.31
CA LEU A 58 7.07 -20.38 21.32
C LEU A 58 6.30 -19.04 21.41
N LEU A 59 4.97 -19.04 21.40
CA LEU A 59 4.15 -17.82 21.40
C LEU A 59 3.50 -17.50 22.75
N LYS A 60 4.04 -18.05 23.85
CA LYS A 60 3.63 -17.67 25.21
C LYS A 60 4.01 -16.23 25.55
N ASP A 61 4.88 -15.61 24.73
CA ASP A 61 5.14 -14.18 24.82
C ASP A 61 3.98 -13.41 24.17
N SER A 62 3.20 -12.72 25.00
CA SER A 62 1.95 -12.03 24.61
C SER A 62 2.14 -11.03 23.47
N LYS A 63 3.37 -10.58 23.24
CA LYS A 63 3.73 -9.63 22.19
C LYS A 63 3.53 -10.20 20.78
N PHE A 64 3.85 -11.47 20.55
CA PHE A 64 3.68 -12.10 19.24
C PHE A 64 2.24 -12.59 18.99
N GLU A 65 1.51 -12.86 20.08
CA GLU A 65 0.08 -13.21 20.03
C GLU A 65 -0.80 -11.99 19.69
N SER A 66 -0.38 -10.81 20.17
CA SER A 66 -1.09 -9.55 20.03
C SER A 66 -0.93 -8.96 18.63
N VAL A 67 -1.93 -9.18 17.78
CA VAL A 67 -2.05 -8.53 16.46
C VAL A 67 -2.17 -7.00 16.54
N THR A 68 -2.29 -6.39 17.73
CA THR A 68 -2.39 -4.93 17.88
C THR A 68 -1.07 -4.19 17.85
N GLU A 69 0.02 -4.82 18.29
CA GLU A 69 1.31 -4.15 18.34
C GLU A 69 2.09 -4.47 17.07
N GLN A 70 2.56 -3.42 16.40
CA GLN A 70 3.37 -3.58 15.21
C GLN A 70 4.76 -4.06 15.61
N LEU A 71 5.14 -5.26 15.16
CA LEU A 71 6.50 -5.77 15.36
C LEU A 71 7.54 -4.89 14.66
N THR A 72 8.69 -4.78 15.31
CA THR A 72 9.93 -4.28 14.71
C THR A 72 10.51 -5.29 13.71
N ARG A 73 11.51 -4.87 12.93
CA ARG A 73 12.20 -5.77 11.98
C ARG A 73 12.87 -6.92 12.72
N GLU A 74 13.52 -6.60 13.83
CA GLU A 74 14.28 -7.53 14.66
C GLU A 74 13.34 -8.58 15.25
N GLU A 75 12.21 -8.17 15.83
CA GLU A 75 11.20 -9.07 16.39
C GLU A 75 10.54 -9.94 15.32
N LEU A 76 10.31 -9.41 14.12
CA LEU A 76 9.79 -10.20 13.00
C LEU A 76 10.79 -11.29 12.59
N TYR A 77 12.09 -11.01 12.63
CA TYR A 77 13.12 -11.98 12.28
C TYR A 77 13.32 -13.03 13.38
N GLU A 78 13.28 -12.62 14.64
CA GLU A 78 13.24 -13.54 15.77
C GLU A 78 12.03 -14.49 15.65
N LEU A 79 10.85 -13.95 15.32
CA LEU A 79 9.65 -14.74 15.06
C LEU A 79 9.87 -15.79 13.95
N PHE A 80 10.67 -15.49 12.92
CA PHE A 80 10.99 -16.48 11.88
C PHE A 80 11.83 -17.63 12.41
N ASP A 81 12.77 -17.36 13.30
CA ASP A 81 13.61 -18.40 13.88
C ASP A 81 12.80 -19.30 14.82
N LEU A 82 11.76 -18.73 15.46
CA LEU A 82 10.79 -19.48 16.27
C LEU A 82 9.78 -20.30 15.44
N LEU A 83 9.60 -20.02 14.15
CA LEU A 83 8.62 -20.73 13.32
C LEU A 83 9.18 -22.07 12.82
N VAL A 84 9.11 -23.09 13.69
CA VAL A 84 9.56 -24.46 13.38
C VAL A 84 8.57 -25.22 12.48
N GLN A 85 7.27 -25.00 12.66
CA GLN A 85 6.21 -25.67 11.88
C GLN A 85 5.48 -24.67 10.99
N VAL A 86 4.92 -25.17 9.88
CA VAL A 86 4.12 -24.34 8.95
C VAL A 86 2.86 -23.85 9.68
N PRO A 87 2.68 -22.52 9.84
CA PRO A 87 1.52 -21.97 10.50
C PRO A 87 0.29 -21.92 9.59
N PRO A 88 -0.93 -21.78 10.14
CA PRO A 88 -2.13 -21.62 9.34
C PRO A 88 -2.04 -20.36 8.47
N ARG A 89 -2.73 -20.36 7.32
CA ARG A 89 -2.73 -19.24 6.36
C ARG A 89 -3.03 -17.88 7.01
N THR A 90 -3.99 -17.84 7.94
CA THR A 90 -4.35 -16.61 8.68
C THR A 90 -3.16 -16.02 9.44
N TYR A 91 -2.29 -16.85 10.00
CA TYR A 91 -1.11 -16.41 10.70
C TYR A 91 -0.03 -15.88 9.74
N LEU A 92 0.14 -16.52 8.58
CA LEU A 92 1.02 -16.00 7.52
C LEU A 92 0.55 -14.61 7.02
N LEU A 93 -0.76 -14.38 6.94
CA LEU A 93 -1.31 -13.06 6.62
C LEU A 93 -1.00 -12.02 7.72
N ASN A 94 -1.00 -12.43 8.99
CA ASN A 94 -0.60 -11.54 10.09
C ASN A 94 0.89 -11.18 10.02
N ILE A 95 1.76 -12.16 9.75
CA ILE A 95 3.19 -11.91 9.48
C ILE A 95 3.36 -10.91 8.33
N TRP A 96 2.61 -11.09 7.24
CA TRP A 96 2.64 -10.17 6.11
C TRP A 96 2.24 -8.74 6.49
N ASN A 97 1.22 -8.59 7.33
CA ASN A 97 0.80 -7.29 7.85
C ASN A 97 1.91 -6.63 8.69
N HIS A 98 2.61 -7.39 9.53
CA HIS A 98 3.77 -6.88 10.27
C HIS A 98 4.88 -6.43 9.32
N LYS A 99 5.22 -7.22 8.29
CA LYS A 99 6.15 -6.77 7.26
C LYS A 99 5.70 -5.45 6.62
N ASN A 100 4.44 -5.33 6.24
CA ASN A 100 3.93 -4.11 5.62
C ASN A 100 4.02 -2.91 6.56
N GLY A 101 3.79 -3.10 7.86
CA GLY A 101 3.98 -2.06 8.86
C GLY A 101 5.44 -1.56 8.93
N ILE A 102 6.42 -2.47 8.89
CA ILE A 102 7.85 -2.13 8.85
C ILE A 102 8.17 -1.30 7.59
N CYS A 103 7.77 -1.77 6.41
CA CYS A 103 8.02 -1.04 5.15
C CYS A 103 7.33 0.34 5.12
N ARG A 104 6.10 0.44 5.64
CA ARG A 104 5.37 1.70 5.72
C ARG A 104 6.02 2.68 6.69
N GLN A 105 6.62 2.21 7.77
CA GLN A 105 7.40 3.05 8.66
C GLN A 105 8.64 3.60 7.95
N GLY A 106 9.38 2.76 7.22
CA GLY A 106 10.48 3.21 6.36
C GLY A 106 10.06 4.28 5.34
N THR A 107 8.89 4.12 4.70
CA THR A 107 8.34 5.13 3.78
C THR A 107 8.03 6.45 4.49
N LYS A 108 7.49 6.42 5.71
CA LYS A 108 7.25 7.65 6.50
C LYS A 108 8.55 8.36 6.82
N ASP A 109 9.59 7.61 7.18
CA ASP A 109 10.90 8.17 7.52
C ASP A 109 11.59 8.76 6.30
N LEU A 110 11.52 8.08 5.14
CA LEU A 110 11.94 8.63 3.84
C LEU A 110 11.27 9.97 3.55
N LEU A 111 9.93 10.02 3.59
CA LEU A 111 9.18 11.23 3.28
C LEU A 111 9.49 12.35 4.29
N LYS A 112 9.65 12.02 5.57
CA LYS A 112 10.04 12.99 6.61
C LYS A 112 11.40 13.61 6.29
N ASN A 113 12.40 12.80 5.93
CA ASN A 113 13.75 13.26 5.61
C ASN A 113 13.75 14.11 4.34
N LEU A 114 13.08 13.66 3.27
CA LEU A 114 12.94 14.43 2.03
C LEU A 114 12.23 15.76 2.25
N ARG A 115 11.22 15.81 3.12
CA ARG A 115 10.51 17.06 3.45
C ARG A 115 11.43 18.08 4.14
N GLY A 116 12.41 17.63 4.92
CA GLY A 116 13.38 18.50 5.58
C GLY A 116 14.32 19.22 4.61
N ILE A 117 14.62 18.60 3.46
CA ILE A 117 15.52 19.15 2.45
C ILE A 117 14.81 19.77 1.24
N ALA A 118 13.51 19.50 1.07
CA ALA A 118 12.72 19.99 -0.04
C ALA A 118 12.66 21.54 -0.07
N PRO A 119 12.73 22.18 -1.26
CA PRO A 119 12.55 23.61 -1.38
C PRO A 119 11.22 24.08 -0.80
N LYS A 120 11.18 25.26 -0.16
CA LYS A 120 9.95 25.90 0.34
C LYS A 120 8.97 26.34 -0.77
N LEU A 121 9.17 25.90 -2.01
CA LEU A 121 8.32 26.27 -3.15
C LEU A 121 6.96 25.60 -2.97
N THR A 122 6.02 26.34 -2.37
CA THR A 122 4.69 25.86 -1.97
C THR A 122 3.73 25.63 -3.13
N TYR A 123 4.12 25.93 -4.36
CA TYR A 123 3.17 25.85 -5.45
C TYR A 123 3.85 25.49 -6.76
N ARG A 124 3.32 24.45 -7.41
CA ARG A 124 3.42 24.30 -8.85
C ARG A 124 2.89 25.61 -9.41
N HIS A 125 3.75 26.52 -9.85
CA HIS A 125 3.28 27.54 -10.77
C HIS A 125 2.69 26.75 -11.94
N THR A 126 1.38 26.56 -11.93
CA THR A 126 0.59 26.32 -13.13
C THR A 126 0.71 27.63 -13.89
N GLY A 127 1.91 27.88 -14.42
CA GLY A 127 2.19 29.04 -15.24
C GLY A 127 1.16 29.02 -16.34
N ASN A 128 0.56 30.19 -16.58
CA ASN A 128 -0.17 30.48 -17.80
C ASN A 128 0.42 29.67 -18.96
N THR A 129 -0.45 29.08 -19.78
CA THR A 129 -0.16 28.27 -20.98
C THR A 129 0.79 28.91 -22.00
N ASN A 130 1.35 30.07 -21.69
CA ASN A 130 2.17 30.90 -22.54
C ASN A 130 3.66 30.82 -22.16
N GLN A 131 4.05 29.98 -21.18
CA GLN A 131 5.45 29.71 -20.82
C GLN A 131 6.00 28.40 -21.41
N TYR A 132 5.52 27.99 -22.59
CA TYR A 132 6.19 26.96 -23.40
C TYR A 132 7.59 27.46 -23.78
N GLY A 133 8.61 27.11 -23.00
CA GLY A 133 10.02 27.42 -23.30
C GLY A 133 10.87 27.85 -22.10
N LYS A 134 10.30 28.05 -20.91
CA LYS A 134 11.03 28.59 -19.75
C LYS A 134 11.36 27.52 -18.72
N SER A 135 12.45 26.77 -18.97
CA SER A 135 13.02 25.75 -18.06
C SER A 135 12.07 24.59 -17.70
N PRO A 136 12.58 23.37 -17.44
CA PRO A 136 11.76 22.32 -16.88
C PRO A 136 11.16 22.79 -15.54
N PRO A 137 9.89 22.47 -15.26
CA PRO A 137 9.26 22.89 -14.02
C PRO A 137 10.06 22.36 -12.83
N LYS A 138 10.38 23.25 -11.88
CA LYS A 138 11.05 22.85 -10.62
C LYS A 138 10.21 21.79 -9.91
N ILE A 139 10.86 20.73 -9.47
CA ILE A 139 10.19 19.64 -8.74
C ILE A 139 9.81 20.17 -7.36
N THR A 140 8.50 20.16 -7.07
CA THR A 140 7.98 20.57 -5.77
C THR A 140 7.96 19.39 -4.79
N TRP A 141 7.80 19.69 -3.50
CA TRP A 141 7.53 18.69 -2.47
C TRP A 141 6.33 17.79 -2.86
N GLN A 142 5.24 18.35 -3.38
CA GLN A 142 4.08 17.55 -3.77
C GLN A 142 4.40 16.58 -4.91
N GLY A 143 5.20 17.02 -5.90
CA GLY A 143 5.64 16.14 -6.99
C GLY A 143 6.53 15.01 -6.50
N CYS A 144 7.48 15.31 -5.62
CA CYS A 144 8.35 14.33 -4.98
C CYS A 144 7.56 13.31 -4.14
N SER A 145 6.68 13.79 -3.25
CA SER A 145 5.87 12.95 -2.39
C SER A 145 4.91 12.06 -3.18
N TYR A 146 4.33 12.57 -4.27
CA TYR A 146 3.49 11.77 -5.17
C TYR A 146 4.30 10.65 -5.83
N ASP A 147 5.45 10.94 -6.42
CA ASP A 147 6.31 9.92 -7.07
C ASP A 147 6.75 8.84 -6.08
N CYS A 148 7.21 9.24 -4.89
CA CYS A 148 7.62 8.29 -3.85
C CYS A 148 6.47 7.35 -3.46
N ASN A 149 5.28 7.90 -3.20
CA ASN A 149 4.11 7.10 -2.85
C ASN A 149 3.68 6.16 -3.99
N MET A 150 3.77 6.62 -5.24
CA MET A 150 3.46 5.78 -6.40
C MET A 150 4.43 4.60 -6.50
N MET A 151 5.74 4.83 -6.42
CA MET A 151 6.73 3.75 -6.50
C MET A 151 6.60 2.75 -5.34
N VAL A 152 6.42 3.24 -4.12
CA VAL A 152 6.17 2.41 -2.93
C VAL A 152 4.91 1.56 -3.09
N SER A 153 3.82 2.15 -3.57
CA SER A 153 2.53 1.46 -3.77
C SER A 153 2.62 0.39 -4.86
N THR A 154 3.33 0.67 -5.96
CA THR A 154 3.60 -0.30 -7.02
C THR A 154 4.37 -1.50 -6.48
N LEU A 155 5.47 -1.26 -5.74
CA LEU A 155 6.25 -2.33 -5.14
C LEU A 155 5.44 -3.15 -4.13
N GLU A 156 4.66 -2.50 -3.24
CA GLU A 156 3.80 -3.19 -2.27
C GLU A 156 2.79 -4.10 -2.98
N THR A 157 2.21 -3.64 -4.08
CA THR A 157 1.24 -4.41 -4.88
C THR A 157 1.89 -5.61 -5.55
N GLU A 158 3.04 -5.43 -6.21
CA GLU A 158 3.78 -6.51 -6.86
C GLU A 158 4.21 -7.59 -5.86
N GLN A 159 4.77 -7.18 -4.73
CA GLN A 159 5.18 -8.08 -3.66
C GLN A 159 3.98 -8.80 -3.04
N THR A 160 2.85 -8.12 -2.84
CA THR A 160 1.62 -8.74 -2.32
C THR A 160 1.09 -9.80 -3.26
N ASN A 161 1.10 -9.55 -4.57
CA ASN A 161 0.69 -10.54 -5.56
C ASN A 161 1.63 -11.76 -5.55
N ARG A 162 2.95 -11.54 -5.49
CA ARG A 162 3.95 -12.62 -5.35
C ARG A 162 3.74 -13.43 -4.06
N PHE A 163 3.45 -12.76 -2.95
CA PHE A 163 3.15 -13.40 -1.66
C PHE A 163 1.93 -14.31 -1.74
N TYR A 164 0.81 -13.82 -2.28
CA TYR A 164 -0.40 -14.63 -2.44
C TYR A 164 -0.17 -15.84 -3.36
N ASN A 165 0.68 -15.70 -4.39
CA ASN A 165 1.06 -16.83 -5.23
C ASN A 165 1.82 -17.91 -4.45
N LEU A 166 2.74 -17.53 -3.54
CA LEU A 166 3.42 -18.48 -2.65
C LEU A 166 2.44 -19.19 -1.72
N LEU A 167 1.51 -18.44 -1.13
CA LEU A 167 0.47 -19.00 -0.25
C LEU A 167 -0.45 -19.98 -0.98
N ASN A 168 -0.85 -19.66 -2.21
CA ASN A 168 -1.77 -20.48 -3.00
C ASN A 168 -1.11 -21.79 -3.46
N LYS A 169 0.20 -21.77 -3.73
CA LYS A 169 1.00 -22.97 -4.06
C LYS A 169 1.40 -23.78 -2.84
N LYS A 170 1.05 -23.33 -1.62
CA LYS A 170 1.48 -23.94 -0.35
C LYS A 170 3.01 -24.08 -0.27
N ALA A 171 3.71 -23.00 -0.62
CA ALA A 171 5.17 -22.96 -0.54
C ALA A 171 5.67 -23.34 0.88
N PRO A 172 6.84 -23.99 0.99
CA PRO A 172 7.46 -24.27 2.28
C PRO A 172 7.69 -23.01 3.11
N ILE A 173 7.63 -23.14 4.44
CA ILE A 173 7.76 -21.99 5.34
C ILE A 173 9.07 -21.23 5.14
N ASP A 174 10.18 -21.92 4.88
CA ASP A 174 11.49 -21.27 4.68
C ASP A 174 11.54 -20.43 3.40
N GLU A 175 10.84 -20.85 2.35
CA GLU A 175 10.68 -20.05 1.12
C GLU A 175 9.88 -18.77 1.42
N ILE A 176 8.81 -18.87 2.21
CA ILE A 176 8.00 -17.72 2.62
C ILE A 176 8.82 -16.75 3.49
N LYS A 177 9.58 -17.26 4.48
CA LYS A 177 10.47 -16.44 5.32
C LYS A 177 11.50 -15.69 4.47
N SER A 178 12.18 -16.41 3.59
CA SER A 178 13.18 -15.85 2.69
C SER A 178 12.58 -14.77 1.78
N PHE A 179 11.41 -15.04 1.20
CA PHE A 179 10.69 -14.07 0.39
C PHE A 179 10.33 -12.80 1.17
N ILE A 180 9.81 -12.93 2.40
CA ILE A 180 9.46 -11.78 3.23
C ILE A 180 10.70 -10.94 3.58
N ARG A 181 11.84 -11.58 3.91
CA ARG A 181 13.12 -10.89 4.12
C ARG A 181 13.53 -10.08 2.89
N SER A 182 13.56 -10.74 1.72
CA SER A 182 13.87 -10.09 0.44
C SER A 182 12.94 -8.93 0.13
N CYS A 183 11.65 -9.02 0.47
CA CYS A 183 10.72 -7.91 0.24
C CYS A 183 11.03 -6.69 1.11
N ILE A 184 11.52 -6.86 2.34
CA ILE A 184 11.97 -5.77 3.20
C ILE A 184 13.22 -5.12 2.60
N ASP A 185 14.19 -5.92 2.16
CA ASP A 185 15.42 -5.43 1.52
C ASP A 185 15.13 -4.64 0.22
N GLU A 186 14.18 -5.13 -0.61
CA GLU A 186 13.72 -4.42 -1.80
C GLU A 186 13.13 -3.04 -1.46
N PHE A 187 12.40 -2.92 -0.34
CA PHE A 187 11.87 -1.65 0.16
C PHE A 187 12.96 -0.71 0.66
N ASP A 188 13.90 -1.22 1.46
CA ASP A 188 15.02 -0.44 1.99
C ASP A 188 15.89 0.14 0.85
N LYS A 189 16.12 -0.68 -0.18
CA LYS A 189 16.80 -0.24 -1.40
C LYS A 189 16.00 0.84 -2.14
N LEU A 190 14.71 0.63 -2.38
CA LEU A 190 13.85 1.63 -3.03
C LEU A 190 13.85 2.96 -2.27
N HIS A 191 13.77 2.92 -0.93
CA HIS A 191 13.81 4.12 -0.11
C HIS A 191 15.14 4.85 -0.25
N THR A 192 16.25 4.11 -0.24
CA THR A 192 17.60 4.67 -0.45
C THR A 192 17.71 5.34 -1.82
N ASP A 193 17.30 4.63 -2.88
CA ASP A 193 17.36 5.14 -4.26
C ASP A 193 16.49 6.40 -4.44
N LEU A 194 15.29 6.41 -3.86
CA LEU A 194 14.40 7.57 -3.86
C LEU A 194 14.99 8.76 -3.10
N TYR A 195 15.61 8.52 -1.94
CA TYR A 195 16.24 9.58 -1.16
C TYR A 195 17.36 10.24 -1.97
N VAL A 196 18.30 9.44 -2.49
CA VAL A 196 19.44 9.92 -3.29
C VAL A 196 18.98 10.68 -4.52
N LYS A 197 17.97 10.14 -5.24
CA LYS A 197 17.37 10.80 -6.41
C LYS A 197 16.87 12.20 -6.06
N TYR A 198 16.06 12.34 -5.01
CA TYR A 198 15.43 13.61 -4.67
C TYR A 198 16.36 14.59 -3.95
N GLU A 199 17.31 14.09 -3.16
CA GLU A 199 18.36 14.92 -2.58
C GLU A 199 19.18 15.63 -3.66
N LYS A 200 19.59 14.90 -4.71
CA LYS A 200 20.28 15.47 -5.88
C LYS A 200 19.42 16.53 -6.57
N ILE A 201 18.17 16.19 -6.89
CA ILE A 201 17.22 17.10 -7.55
C ILE A 201 17.03 18.39 -6.77
N PHE A 202 16.86 18.30 -5.44
CA PHE A 202 16.66 19.47 -4.60
C PHE A 202 17.93 20.29 -4.42
N SER A 203 19.09 19.66 -4.44
CA SER A 203 20.38 20.35 -4.36
C SER A 203 20.71 21.13 -5.64
N GLU A 204 20.40 20.57 -6.81
CA GLU A 204 20.60 21.22 -8.11
C GLU A 204 19.61 22.37 -8.39
N GLN A 205 18.49 22.44 -7.65
CA GLN A 205 17.47 23.49 -7.79
C GLN A 205 17.66 24.70 -6.88
N LYS A 206 18.60 24.61 -5.92
CA LYS A 206 19.03 25.71 -5.06
C LYS A 206 19.87 26.68 -5.89
#